data_AF-A0A925JWP2-F1
#
_entry.id   AF-A0A925JWP2-F1
#
_cell.length_a   1.000
_cell.length_b   1.000
_cell.length_c   1.000
_cell.angle_alpha   90.00
_cell.angle_beta   90.00
_cell.angle_gamma   90.00
#
_symmetry.space_group_name_H-M   'P 1'
#
loop_
_entity.id
_entity.type
_entity.pdbx_description
1 polymer ?
#
loop_
_entity_poly.entity_id
_entity_poly.type
_entity_poly.pdbx_seq_one_letter_code
_entity_poly.pdbx_strand_id
1 'polypeptide(L)'
;MEWLTNNAIAEMRGPGFLLFYAFVIGLTLLACWLARRALDWTGGMPTPTIPHNPDPHEIAYLRGGENEVTRSVIFALVQKGHLQVSQQGNDHFVGQAAEQTERRSLSTIERRTLDWFTLPQKTSEVFRNGALASQLKPFCSAYEQRLKSEQLLTTDEMRLRARLVVMAGTLAIVGLGA
;
A
#
# COMPACT_ATOMS: atom_id res chain seq x y z
N MET A 1 -19.78 25.32 -42.40
CA MET A 1 -19.01 24.22 -41.79
C MET A 1 -17.52 24.57 -41.61
N GLU A 2 -17.13 25.84 -41.58
CA GLU A 2 -15.71 26.26 -41.41
C GLU A 2 -15.26 26.36 -39.95
N TRP A 3 -16.21 26.43 -38.99
CA TRP A 3 -15.88 26.50 -37.57
C TRP A 3 -15.35 25.16 -37.01
N LEU A 4 -15.61 24.04 -37.69
CA LEU A 4 -15.10 22.71 -37.36
C LEU A 4 -13.68 22.47 -37.91
N THR A 5 -13.23 23.26 -38.88
CA THR A 5 -11.92 23.12 -39.55
C THR A 5 -10.88 24.13 -39.08
N ASN A 6 -11.30 25.27 -38.52
CA ASN A 6 -10.39 26.27 -37.97
C ASN A 6 -10.01 25.92 -36.53
N ASN A 7 -9.03 25.04 -36.37
CA ASN A 7 -8.45 24.75 -35.07
C ASN A 7 -7.43 25.85 -34.73
N ALA A 8 -7.89 26.91 -34.06
CA ALA A 8 -7.07 28.05 -33.66
C ALA A 8 -5.81 27.64 -32.84
N ILE A 9 -5.83 26.47 -32.20
CA ILE A 9 -4.70 25.92 -31.45
C ILE A 9 -3.66 25.31 -32.42
N ALA A 10 -4.09 24.65 -33.50
CA ALA A 10 -3.21 24.06 -34.51
C ALA A 10 -2.57 25.10 -35.44
N GLU A 11 -3.22 26.26 -35.61
CA GLU A 11 -2.73 27.37 -36.45
C GLU A 11 -1.76 28.31 -35.72
N MET A 12 -1.56 28.14 -34.41
CA MET A 12 -0.61 28.94 -33.63
C MET A 12 0.85 28.68 -34.05
N ARG A 13 1.63 29.75 -34.20
CA ARG A 13 3.09 29.65 -34.42
C ARG A 13 3.77 28.90 -33.26
N GLY A 14 4.72 28.03 -33.58
CA GLY A 14 5.38 27.09 -32.65
C GLY A 14 5.72 27.61 -31.25
N PRO A 15 6.33 28.81 -31.08
CA PRO A 15 6.61 29.37 -29.75
C PRO A 15 5.35 29.69 -28.93
N GLY A 16 4.30 30.21 -29.58
CA GLY A 16 3.02 30.51 -28.93
C GLY A 16 2.29 29.24 -28.50
N PHE A 17 2.34 28.20 -29.33
CA PHE A 17 1.82 26.87 -28.99
C PHE A 17 2.52 26.27 -27.76
N LEU A 18 3.86 26.35 -27.68
CA LEU A 18 4.62 25.87 -26.52
C LEU A 18 4.23 26.61 -25.23
N LEU A 19 4.10 27.94 -25.28
CA LEU A 19 3.71 28.74 -24.13
C LEU A 19 2.29 28.40 -23.65
N PHE A 20 1.36 28.21 -24.58
CA PHE A 20 0.00 27.77 -24.26
C PHE A 20 0.00 26.40 -23.57
N TYR A 21 0.77 25.45 -24.11
CA TYR A 21 0.86 24.10 -23.54
C TYR A 21 1.48 24.12 -22.13
N ALA A 22 2.57 24.89 -21.94
CA ALA A 22 3.20 25.07 -20.64
C ALA A 22 2.23 25.71 -19.63
N PHE A 23 1.41 26.66 -20.06
CA PHE A 23 0.40 27.29 -19.21
C PHE A 23 -0.68 26.29 -18.78
N VAL A 24 -1.21 25.49 -19.72
CA VAL A 24 -2.23 24.47 -19.41
C VAL A 24 -1.68 23.39 -18.48
N ILE A 25 -0.44 22.91 -18.71
CA ILE A 25 0.23 21.99 -17.79
C ILE A 25 0.36 22.63 -16.41
N GLY A 26 0.84 23.88 -16.34
CA GLY A 26 1.01 24.61 -15.08
C GLY A 26 -0.29 24.74 -14.30
N LEU A 27 -1.39 25.12 -14.96
CA LEU A 27 -2.72 25.18 -14.35
C LEU A 27 -3.20 23.81 -13.88
N THR A 28 -2.98 22.76 -14.68
CA THR A 28 -3.38 21.39 -14.32
C THR A 28 -2.62 20.90 -13.10
N LEU A 29 -1.30 21.13 -13.05
CA LEU A 29 -0.47 20.77 -11.88
C LEU A 29 -0.90 21.56 -10.64
N LEU A 30 -1.19 22.86 -10.77
CA LEU A 30 -1.66 23.69 -9.67
C LEU A 30 -3.03 23.20 -9.15
N ALA A 31 -3.97 22.90 -10.04
CA ALA A 31 -5.28 22.36 -9.68
C ALA A 31 -5.15 21.00 -8.98
N CYS A 32 -4.32 20.10 -9.51
CA CYS A 32 -4.03 18.80 -8.89
C CYS A 32 -3.38 18.97 -7.51
N TRP A 33 -2.45 19.92 -7.35
CA TRP A 33 -1.81 20.20 -6.08
C TRP A 33 -2.79 20.72 -5.04
N LEU A 34 -3.63 21.70 -5.39
CA LEU A 34 -4.68 22.24 -4.52
C LEU A 34 -5.70 21.17 -4.14
N ALA A 35 -6.15 20.37 -5.10
CA ALA A 35 -7.09 19.28 -4.84
C ALA A 35 -6.50 18.22 -3.91
N ARG A 36 -5.23 17.82 -4.12
CA ARG A 36 -4.52 16.90 -3.21
C ARG A 36 -4.38 17.47 -1.81
N ARG A 37 -4.04 18.76 -1.71
CA ARG A 37 -3.92 19.44 -0.41
C ARG A 37 -5.26 19.55 0.31
N ALA A 38 -6.34 19.82 -0.39
CA ALA A 38 -7.69 19.88 0.18
C ALA A 38 -8.19 18.49 0.62
N LEU A 39 -7.75 17.42 -0.05
CA LEU A 39 -8.01 16.03 0.37
C LEU A 39 -7.20 15.62 1.59
N ASP A 40 -6.08 16.28 1.88
CA ASP A 40 -5.23 15.98 3.02
C ASP A 40 -5.73 16.70 4.28
N TRP A 41 -6.62 16.03 5.01
CA TRP A 41 -7.10 16.49 6.31
C TRP A 41 -6.06 16.35 7.44
N THR A 42 -4.95 15.63 7.22
CA THR A 42 -4.01 15.25 8.29
C THR A 42 -3.05 16.36 8.64
N GLY A 43 -2.83 17.31 7.73
CA GLY A 43 -1.90 18.41 7.93
C GLY A 43 -2.27 19.39 9.07
N GLY A 44 -3.52 19.36 9.55
CA GLY A 44 -3.99 20.20 10.66
C GLY A 44 -4.27 19.45 11.96
N MET A 45 -4.11 18.12 11.99
CA MET A 45 -4.42 17.31 13.17
C MET A 45 -3.25 17.32 14.17
N PRO A 46 -3.54 17.26 15.49
CA PRO A 46 -2.48 17.07 16.48
C PRO A 46 -1.77 15.74 16.20
N THR A 47 -0.45 15.73 16.39
CA THR A 47 0.34 14.51 16.27
C THR A 47 -0.20 13.42 17.20
N PRO A 48 -0.49 12.21 16.70
CA PRO A 48 -0.99 11.12 17.53
C PRO A 48 0.03 10.75 18.60
N THR A 49 -0.45 10.46 19.80
CA THR A 49 0.41 10.03 20.92
C THR A 49 0.93 8.63 20.68
N ILE A 50 2.25 8.43 20.82
CA ILE A 50 2.86 7.11 20.70
C ILE A 50 2.41 6.26 21.91
N PRO A 51 1.80 5.08 21.70
CA PRO A 51 1.40 4.22 22.79
C PRO A 51 2.63 3.71 23.57
N HIS A 52 2.50 3.56 24.89
CA HIS A 52 3.60 3.13 25.76
C HIS A 52 4.14 1.72 25.44
N ASN A 53 3.30 0.84 24.92
CA ASN A 53 3.69 -0.50 24.49
C ASN A 53 3.10 -0.77 23.09
N PRO A 54 3.81 -0.37 22.03
CA PRO A 54 3.32 -0.57 20.67
C PRO A 54 3.31 -2.05 20.29
N ASP A 55 2.20 -2.54 19.77
CA ASP A 55 2.11 -3.89 19.23
C ASP A 55 2.86 -3.97 17.89
N PRO A 56 3.88 -4.84 17.74
CA PRO A 56 4.63 -5.00 16.49
C PRO A 56 3.76 -5.35 15.29
N HIS A 57 2.68 -6.12 15.48
CA HIS A 57 1.79 -6.53 14.41
C HIS A 57 0.85 -5.39 13.99
N GLU A 58 0.44 -4.54 14.92
CA GLU A 58 -0.35 -3.35 14.64
C GLU A 58 0.47 -2.33 13.81
N ILE A 59 1.73 -2.10 14.18
CA ILE A 59 2.64 -1.26 13.38
C ILE A 59 2.82 -1.84 11.97
N ALA A 60 2.99 -3.16 11.86
CA ALA A 60 3.11 -3.81 10.58
C ALA A 60 1.84 -3.61 9.72
N TYR A 61 0.65 -3.73 10.32
CA TYR A 61 -0.60 -3.45 9.64
C TYR A 61 -0.67 -1.99 9.16
N LEU A 62 -0.26 -1.02 9.98
CA LEU A 62 -0.23 0.39 9.58
C LEU A 62 0.69 0.64 8.37
N ARG A 63 1.83 -0.05 8.30
CA ARG A 63 2.82 0.09 7.22
C ARG A 63 2.32 -0.38 5.85
N GLY A 64 1.59 -1.49 5.80
CA GLY A 64 1.23 -2.12 4.52
C GLY A 64 0.13 -3.18 4.60
N GLY A 65 -0.68 -3.15 5.65
CA GLY A 65 -1.80 -4.06 5.87
C GLY A 65 -1.38 -5.50 6.16
N GLU A 66 -2.26 -6.43 5.77
CA GLU A 66 -2.16 -7.86 6.09
C GLU A 66 -0.85 -8.51 5.62
N ASN A 67 -0.27 -8.06 4.51
CA ASN A 67 0.99 -8.58 3.99
C ASN A 67 2.17 -8.27 4.91
N GLU A 68 2.22 -7.07 5.48
CA GLU A 68 3.26 -6.68 6.42
C GLU A 68 3.07 -7.36 7.76
N VAL A 69 1.83 -7.54 8.22
CA VAL A 69 1.54 -8.39 9.39
C VAL A 69 2.08 -9.80 9.17
N THR A 70 1.82 -10.38 8.00
CA THR A 70 2.31 -11.71 7.65
C THR A 70 3.84 -11.79 7.72
N ARG A 71 4.55 -10.80 7.17
CA ARG A 71 6.02 -10.71 7.26
C ARG A 71 6.50 -10.62 8.70
N SER A 72 5.86 -9.77 9.50
CA SER A 72 6.16 -9.57 10.92
C SER A 72 5.99 -10.87 11.72
N VAL A 73 4.90 -11.60 11.50
CA VAL A 73 4.63 -12.87 12.19
C VAL A 73 5.63 -13.96 11.78
N ILE A 74 5.94 -14.09 10.49
CA ILE A 74 6.98 -15.03 10.02
C ILE A 74 8.32 -14.70 10.67
N PHE A 75 8.71 -13.43 10.70
CA PHE A 75 9.94 -12.98 11.32
C PHE A 75 9.99 -13.31 12.81
N ALA A 76 8.90 -13.06 13.55
CA ALA A 76 8.80 -13.40 14.97
C ALA A 76 8.94 -14.92 15.20
N LEU A 77 8.32 -15.74 14.36
CA LEU A 77 8.42 -17.21 14.42
C LEU A 77 9.83 -17.72 14.09
N VAL A 78 10.53 -17.10 13.15
CA VAL A 78 11.93 -17.41 12.84
C VAL A 78 12.82 -17.03 14.03
N GLN A 79 12.62 -15.85 14.62
CA GLN A 79 13.39 -15.39 15.78
C GLN A 79 13.19 -16.29 17.01
N LYS A 80 11.98 -16.81 17.20
CA LYS A 80 11.64 -17.78 18.26
C LYS A 80 12.10 -19.22 17.94
N GLY A 81 12.67 -19.46 16.76
CA GLY A 81 13.16 -20.78 16.35
C GLY A 81 12.06 -21.79 15.99
N HIS A 82 10.83 -21.36 15.71
CA HIS A 82 9.75 -22.25 15.26
C HIS A 82 9.72 -22.43 13.73
N LEU A 83 10.18 -21.42 13.00
CA LEU A 83 10.39 -21.49 11.55
C LEU A 83 11.88 -21.40 11.24
N GLN A 84 12.29 -22.11 10.20
CA GLN A 84 13.65 -22.04 9.68
C GLN A 84 13.61 -21.71 8.19
N VAL A 85 14.55 -20.88 7.76
CA VAL A 85 14.79 -20.61 6.35
C VAL A 85 15.90 -21.55 5.88
N SER A 86 15.59 -22.42 4.94
CA SER A 86 16.54 -23.34 4.30
C SER A 86 16.79 -22.92 2.86
N GLN A 87 18.04 -22.98 2.43
CA GLN A 87 18.40 -22.73 1.04
C GLN A 87 18.53 -24.06 0.29
N GLN A 88 17.88 -24.17 -0.86
CA GLN A 88 18.03 -25.31 -1.77
C GLN A 88 18.36 -24.78 -3.17
N GLY A 89 19.64 -24.85 -3.53
CA GLY A 89 20.15 -24.22 -4.75
C GLY A 89 20.05 -22.69 -4.69
N ASN A 90 19.37 -22.09 -5.68
CA ASN A 90 19.15 -20.64 -5.73
C ASN A 90 17.84 -20.19 -5.03
N ASP A 91 17.04 -21.14 -4.55
CA ASP A 91 15.74 -20.88 -3.95
C ASP A 91 15.79 -20.96 -2.41
N HIS A 92 14.97 -20.11 -1.78
CA HIS A 92 14.82 -20.06 -0.33
C HIS A 92 13.46 -20.61 0.08
N PHE A 93 13.46 -21.59 0.97
CA PHE A 93 12.27 -22.22 1.52
C PHE A 93 12.11 -21.87 2.99
N VAL A 94 10.87 -21.68 3.42
CA VAL A 94 10.50 -21.48 4.82
C VAL A 94 9.67 -22.69 5.25
N GLY A 95 10.06 -23.31 6.36
CA GLY A 95 9.35 -24.46 6.93
C GLY A 95 9.49 -24.49 8.44
N GLN A 96 8.80 -25.42 9.09
CA GLN A 96 8.95 -25.63 10.53
C GLN A 96 10.37 -26.09 10.88
N ALA A 97 10.91 -25.57 11.98
CA ALA A 97 12.19 -26.01 12.51
C ALA A 97 12.08 -27.45 13.06
N ALA A 98 13.17 -28.22 12.93
CA ALA A 98 13.24 -29.60 13.42
C ALA A 98 13.18 -29.68 14.97
N GLU A 99 13.83 -28.74 15.65
CA GLU A 99 13.73 -28.56 17.10
C GLU A 99 12.60 -27.59 17.42
N GLN A 100 11.45 -28.14 17.80
CA GLN A 100 10.31 -27.33 18.20
C GLN A 100 10.50 -26.82 19.63
N THR A 101 10.86 -25.54 19.75
CA THR A 101 10.75 -24.82 21.02
C THR A 101 9.29 -24.83 21.49
N GLU A 102 9.04 -24.68 22.80
CA GLU A 102 7.71 -24.82 23.41
C GLU A 102 6.62 -23.99 22.70
N ARG A 103 5.69 -24.66 22.02
CA ARG A 103 4.55 -24.03 21.33
C ARG A 103 3.58 -23.27 22.25
N ARG A 104 3.68 -23.43 23.57
CA ARG A 104 2.77 -22.83 24.55
C ARG A 104 2.88 -21.31 24.66
N SER A 105 4.02 -20.74 24.27
CA SER A 105 4.25 -19.29 24.29
C SER A 105 3.74 -18.56 23.03
N LEU A 106 3.25 -19.30 22.03
CA LEU A 106 2.79 -18.73 20.77
C LEU A 106 1.41 -18.08 20.89
N SER A 107 1.31 -16.86 20.37
CA SER A 107 0.04 -16.17 20.16
C SER A 107 -0.82 -16.89 19.13
N THR A 108 -2.10 -16.55 19.06
CA THR A 108 -3.06 -17.19 18.14
C THR A 108 -2.68 -16.99 16.67
N ILE A 109 -2.22 -15.78 16.31
CA ILE A 109 -1.81 -15.45 14.93
C ILE A 109 -0.53 -16.19 14.53
N GLU A 110 0.40 -16.36 15.46
CA GLU A 110 1.64 -17.12 15.27
C GLU A 110 1.36 -18.61 15.10
N ARG A 111 0.50 -19.21 15.93
CA ARG A 111 0.10 -20.61 15.77
C ARG A 111 -0.53 -20.85 14.40
N ARG A 112 -1.45 -19.98 13.99
CA ARG A 112 -2.11 -20.11 12.69
C ARG A 112 -1.11 -20.04 11.53
N THR A 113 -0.12 -19.15 11.65
CA THR A 113 0.95 -19.02 10.67
C THR A 113 1.83 -20.27 10.65
N LEU A 114 2.19 -20.80 11.83
CA LEU A 114 2.99 -22.02 11.94
C LEU A 114 2.30 -23.24 11.32
N ASP A 115 0.99 -23.39 11.54
CA ASP A 115 0.18 -24.46 10.96
C ASP A 115 0.13 -24.39 9.44
N TRP A 116 0.21 -23.19 8.85
CA TRP A 116 0.29 -23.01 7.40
C TRP A 116 1.58 -23.59 6.80
N PHE A 117 2.70 -23.53 7.55
CA PHE A 117 4.00 -24.06 7.14
C PHE A 117 4.19 -25.56 7.45
N THR A 118 3.10 -26.34 7.52
CA THR A 118 3.19 -27.81 7.70
C THR A 118 4.06 -28.47 6.62
N LEU A 119 4.01 -27.93 5.40
CA LEU A 119 4.96 -28.27 4.32
C LEU A 119 5.87 -27.06 4.08
N PRO A 120 7.18 -27.26 3.81
CA PRO A 120 8.07 -26.18 3.42
C PRO A 120 7.56 -25.46 2.17
N GLN A 121 7.52 -24.13 2.22
CA GLN A 121 7.02 -23.29 1.14
C GLN A 121 8.14 -22.41 0.60
N LYS A 122 8.18 -22.20 -0.71
CA LYS A 122 9.14 -21.28 -1.33
C LYS A 122 8.80 -19.84 -0.90
N THR A 123 9.79 -19.09 -0.45
CA THR A 123 9.61 -17.73 0.09
C THR A 123 8.89 -16.79 -0.88
N SER A 124 9.17 -16.92 -2.18
CA SER A 124 8.50 -16.14 -3.24
C SER A 124 7.02 -16.47 -3.40
N GLU A 125 6.60 -17.68 -2.98
CA GLU A 125 5.22 -18.16 -3.10
C GLU A 125 4.39 -17.85 -1.86
N VAL A 126 5.01 -17.72 -0.68
CA VAL A 126 4.34 -17.36 0.58
C VAL A 126 3.47 -16.10 0.44
N PHE A 127 3.98 -15.10 -0.27
CA PHE A 127 3.29 -13.82 -0.48
C PHE A 127 2.53 -13.76 -1.81
N ARG A 128 2.67 -14.77 -2.67
CA ARG A 128 2.02 -14.80 -3.98
C ARG A 128 0.52 -15.01 -3.78
N ASN A 129 -0.29 -14.15 -4.41
CA ASN A 129 -1.75 -14.12 -4.28
C ASN A 129 -2.30 -13.87 -2.86
N GLY A 130 -1.46 -13.51 -1.88
CA GLY A 130 -1.91 -13.25 -0.51
C GLY A 130 -2.54 -14.46 0.18
N ALA A 131 -2.14 -15.69 -0.18
CA ALA A 131 -2.75 -16.91 0.37
C ALA A 131 -2.63 -16.99 1.90
N LEU A 132 -1.45 -16.69 2.45
CA LEU A 132 -1.27 -16.63 3.91
C LEU A 132 -1.93 -15.38 4.51
N ALA A 133 -1.76 -14.21 3.88
CA ALA A 133 -2.36 -12.96 4.34
C ALA A 133 -3.89 -13.06 4.50
N SER A 134 -4.57 -13.70 3.55
CA SER A 134 -6.03 -13.92 3.60
C SER A 134 -6.46 -14.82 4.77
N GLN A 135 -5.62 -15.76 5.22
CA GLN A 135 -5.88 -16.53 6.43
C GLN A 135 -5.64 -15.73 7.71
N LEU A 136 -4.78 -14.72 7.68
CA LEU A 136 -4.49 -13.85 8.81
C LEU A 136 -5.44 -12.65 8.90
N LYS A 137 -6.18 -12.36 7.83
CA LYS A 137 -7.17 -11.27 7.75
C LYS A 137 -8.15 -11.21 8.94
N PRO A 138 -8.74 -12.32 9.42
CA PRO A 138 -9.66 -12.26 10.56
C PRO A 138 -9.01 -11.68 11.83
N PHE A 139 -7.72 -11.96 12.04
CA PHE A 139 -6.96 -11.47 13.19
C PHE A 139 -6.58 -9.99 13.04
N CYS A 140 -6.51 -9.49 11.81
CA CYS A 140 -6.18 -8.10 11.51
C CYS A 140 -7.36 -7.14 11.67
N SER A 141 -8.59 -7.67 11.76
CA SER A 141 -9.82 -6.85 11.85
C SER A 141 -9.81 -5.91 13.06
N ALA A 142 -9.29 -6.35 14.20
CA ALA A 142 -9.16 -5.53 15.40
C ALA A 142 -8.21 -4.35 15.20
N TYR A 143 -7.05 -4.59 14.56
CA TYR A 143 -6.10 -3.53 14.21
C TYR A 143 -6.71 -2.54 13.22
N GLU A 144 -7.39 -3.05 12.19
CA GLU A 144 -8.06 -2.22 11.19
C GLU A 144 -9.10 -1.28 11.83
N GLN A 145 -9.95 -1.82 12.71
CA GLN A 145 -10.99 -1.05 13.36
C GLN A 145 -10.39 0.03 14.27
N ARG A 146 -9.33 -0.29 15.03
CA ARG A 146 -8.64 0.67 15.90
C ARG A 146 -7.98 1.78 15.09
N LEU A 147 -7.18 1.45 14.09
CA LEU A 147 -6.48 2.42 13.26
C LEU A 147 -7.44 3.27 12.41
N LYS A 148 -8.61 2.73 12.03
CA LYS A 148 -9.72 3.52 11.46
C LYS A 148 -10.29 4.51 12.47
N SER A 149 -10.51 4.10 13.72
CA SER A 149 -11.03 4.98 14.77
C SER A 149 -10.07 6.11 15.12
N GLU A 150 -8.77 5.86 15.03
CA GLU A 150 -7.71 6.84 15.26
C GLU A 150 -7.40 7.69 14.01
N GLN A 151 -8.14 7.51 12.91
CA GLN A 151 -7.96 8.22 11.63
C GLN A 151 -6.55 8.07 11.03
N LEU A 152 -5.84 6.99 11.38
CA LEU A 152 -4.49 6.69 10.88
C LEU A 152 -4.53 5.97 9.52
N LEU A 153 -5.67 5.41 9.14
CA LEU A 153 -5.85 4.75 7.85
C LEU A 153 -6.47 5.70 6.83
N THR A 154 -5.83 5.77 5.65
CA THR A 154 -6.43 6.44 4.49
C THR A 154 -7.67 5.66 4.06
N THR A 155 -8.83 6.32 4.05
CA THR A 155 -10.07 5.71 3.59
C THR A 155 -10.04 5.41 2.08
N ASP A 156 -10.81 4.41 1.66
CA ASP A 156 -10.89 4.04 0.25
C ASP A 156 -11.43 5.18 -0.63
N GLU A 157 -12.33 6.00 -0.08
CA GLU A 157 -12.84 7.19 -0.75
C GLU A 157 -11.73 8.20 -1.05
N MET A 158 -10.83 8.46 -0.10
CA MET A 158 -9.70 9.38 -0.31
C MET A 158 -8.75 8.84 -1.38
N ARG A 159 -8.47 7.54 -1.37
CA ARG A 159 -7.65 6.89 -2.42
C ARG A 159 -8.30 7.00 -3.79
N LEU A 160 -9.61 6.80 -3.88
CA LEU A 160 -10.35 6.90 -5.13
C LEU A 160 -10.38 8.33 -5.66
N ARG A 161 -10.65 9.33 -4.80
CA ARG A 161 -10.59 10.74 -5.16
C ARG A 161 -9.20 11.16 -5.61
N ALA A 162 -8.15 10.73 -4.91
CA ALA A 162 -6.77 11.01 -5.32
C ALA A 162 -6.44 10.41 -6.70
N ARG A 163 -6.87 9.16 -6.98
CA ARG A 163 -6.71 8.55 -8.31
C ARG A 163 -7.50 9.29 -9.39
N LEU A 164 -8.72 9.71 -9.11
CA LEU A 164 -9.54 10.47 -10.05
C LEU A 164 -8.90 11.82 -10.41
N VAL A 165 -8.34 12.53 -9.43
CA VAL A 165 -7.60 13.79 -9.67
C VAL A 165 -6.41 13.54 -10.60
N VAL A 166 -5.64 12.47 -10.35
CA VAL A 166 -4.50 12.10 -11.21
C VAL A 166 -4.97 11.72 -12.62
N MET A 167 -6.01 10.90 -12.76
CA MET A 167 -6.56 10.51 -14.07
C MET A 167 -7.08 11.70 -14.85
N ALA A 168 -7.84 12.60 -14.22
CA ALA A 168 -8.36 13.80 -14.84
C ALA A 168 -7.23 14.72 -15.32
N GLY A 169 -6.19 14.91 -14.49
CA GLY A 169 -5.00 15.67 -14.87
C GLY A 169 -4.25 15.07 -16.06
N THR A 170 -4.05 13.74 -16.06
CA THR A 170 -3.42 13.03 -17.18
C THR A 170 -4.24 13.14 -18.46
N LEU A 171 -5.57 12.95 -18.39
CA LEU A 171 -6.46 13.08 -19.54
C LEU A 171 -6.45 14.50 -20.10
N ALA A 172 -6.44 15.53 -19.24
CA ALA A 172 -6.35 16.92 -19.67
C ALA A 172 -5.03 17.20 -20.42
N ILE A 173 -3.90 16.65 -19.95
CA ILE A 173 -2.60 16.85 -20.58
C ILE A 173 -2.46 16.05 -21.87
N VAL A 174 -2.85 14.77 -21.88
CA VAL A 174 -2.75 13.90 -23.08
C VAL A 174 -3.74 14.33 -24.14
N GLY A 175 -4.98 14.66 -23.76
CA GLY A 175 -6.03 15.09 -24.68
C GLY A 175 -5.74 16.45 -25.34
N LEU A 176 -4.87 17.28 -24.76
CA LEU A 176 -4.41 18.51 -25.40
C LEU A 176 -3.31 18.26 -26.44
N GLY A 177 -2.57 17.16 -26.30
CA GLY A 177 -1.41 16.81 -27.14
C GLY A 177 -1.71 15.77 -28.21
N ALA A 178 -2.92 15.23 -28.24
CA ALA A 178 -3.45 14.31 -29.25
C ALA A 178 -4.31 15.08 -30.25
#